data_AF-A0AA42TF71-F1
#
_entry.id   AF-A0AA42TF71-F1
#
_cell.length_a   1.000
_cell.length_b   1.000
_cell.length_c   1.000
_cell.angle_alpha   90.00
_cell.angle_beta   90.00
_cell.angle_gamma   90.00
#
_symmetry.space_group_name_H-M   'P 1'
#
loop_
_entity.id
_entity.type
_entity.pdbx_description
1 polymer ?
#
loop_
_entity_poly.entity_id
_entity_poly.type
_entity_poly.pdbx_seq_one_letter_code
_entity_poly.pdbx_strand_id
1 'polypeptide(L)'
;MSADRIALRRFTQWLPFLVLVAVCVAWWSPLGVVVALAACLAVGGVLQRLDLVGDVVGGARLRSRAQRPFAPRPPIHDVLLEWGELGMGGPAYSTQMLRDGAIVEGVSTGGSHDASGEWQTLAGSALRVASGYIDRSEAVIVYDEADKRVMHLQAMVPSLFWQVLHEHRQRGGDAEAAMWLRGLPSRSTTLRPCRGLWLEQGHPALAAGLPQALRHVLPDARVLQAIPLIPDDLRLTAHPTLFTRICPYALCLDGERSDRHACDLDTVISSPAGRCVVVAGSVLDGDLRPIEGVWLLHWQGHWQAIGRRAMGGSGKARSGAWIDVIEAADDGTLRCEAYEERWEFDDITRCPTVHTSLELPVEWRDTPLALRVRNGRFSLRIPSP
;
A
#
# COMPACT_ATOMS: atom_id res chain seq x y z
N MET A 1 16.09 -15.75 26.55
CA MET A 1 15.60 -17.11 26.22
C MET A 1 15.04 -17.11 24.80
N SER A 2 15.89 -17.25 23.78
CA SER A 2 15.51 -17.21 22.35
C SER A 2 15.56 -18.58 21.65
N ALA A 3 16.13 -19.59 22.30
CA ALA A 3 16.30 -20.93 21.73
C ALA A 3 15.00 -21.74 21.64
N ASP A 4 14.02 -21.49 22.50
CA ASP A 4 12.79 -22.29 22.55
C ASP A 4 11.84 -22.04 21.37
N ARG A 5 11.79 -20.83 20.80
CA ARG A 5 10.83 -20.53 19.73
C ARG A 5 11.23 -21.14 18.39
N ILE A 6 12.53 -21.27 18.09
CA ILE A 6 13.02 -21.94 16.88
C ILE A 6 12.84 -23.46 17.00
N ALA A 7 13.09 -24.02 18.20
CA ALA A 7 12.83 -25.42 18.50
C ALA A 7 11.33 -25.76 18.40
N LEU A 8 10.46 -24.89 18.93
CA LEU A 8 9.01 -25.03 18.84
C LEU A 8 8.52 -24.94 17.38
N ARG A 9 9.09 -24.04 16.56
CA ARG A 9 8.78 -23.90 15.12
C ARG A 9 9.19 -25.12 14.30
N ARG A 10 10.35 -25.72 14.61
CA ARG A 10 10.77 -26.99 14.00
C ARG A 10 9.83 -28.12 14.42
N PHE A 11 9.48 -28.22 15.71
CA PHE A 11 8.54 -29.24 16.20
C PHE A 11 7.14 -29.13 15.58
N THR A 12 6.61 -27.91 15.38
CA THR A 12 5.30 -27.70 14.73
C THR A 12 5.28 -28.01 13.24
N GLN A 13 6.44 -27.97 12.54
CA GLN A 13 6.55 -28.41 11.15
C GLN A 13 6.47 -29.94 10.99
N TRP A 14 6.91 -30.71 12.00
CA TRP A 14 6.85 -32.18 11.97
C TRP A 14 5.52 -32.75 12.49
N LEU A 15 4.70 -31.94 13.16
CA LEU A 15 3.41 -32.35 13.73
C LEU A 15 2.42 -32.93 12.70
N PRO A 16 2.26 -32.39 11.48
CA PRO A 16 1.45 -33.02 10.44
C PRO A 16 1.96 -34.40 10.02
N PHE A 17 3.29 -34.58 9.98
CA PHE A 17 3.93 -35.86 9.67
C PHE A 17 3.73 -36.89 10.78
N LEU A 18 3.84 -36.48 12.06
CA LEU A 18 3.60 -37.36 13.20
C LEU A 18 2.12 -37.79 13.29
N VAL A 19 1.21 -36.87 12.97
CA VAL A 19 -0.23 -37.16 12.86
C VAL A 19 -0.50 -38.14 11.71
N LEU A 20 0.14 -37.96 10.54
CA LEU A 20 0.03 -38.89 9.41
C LEU A 20 0.53 -40.29 9.77
N VAL A 21 1.68 -40.39 10.46
CA VAL A 21 2.22 -41.67 10.94
C VAL A 21 1.26 -42.34 11.93
N ALA A 22 0.68 -41.58 12.86
CA ALA A 22 -0.32 -42.09 13.80
C ALA A 22 -1.60 -42.57 13.08
N VAL A 23 -2.08 -41.85 12.07
CA VAL A 23 -3.22 -42.25 11.21
C VAL A 23 -2.90 -43.55 10.46
N CYS A 24 -1.69 -43.69 9.89
CA CYS A 24 -1.28 -44.91 9.19
C CYS A 24 -1.17 -46.13 10.12
N VAL A 25 -0.66 -45.96 11.34
CA VAL A 25 -0.62 -47.02 12.36
C VAL A 25 -2.03 -47.39 12.83
N ALA A 26 -2.91 -46.41 12.94
CA ALA A 26 -4.27 -46.55 13.41
C ALA A 26 -5.26 -47.09 12.36
N TRP A 27 -4.88 -47.11 11.07
CA TRP A 27 -5.70 -47.59 9.95
C TRP A 27 -6.08 -49.09 10.03
N TRP A 28 -5.43 -49.84 10.92
CA TRP A 28 -5.72 -51.26 11.15
C TRP A 28 -6.91 -51.50 12.09
N SER A 29 -7.52 -50.45 12.68
CA SER A 29 -8.80 -50.60 13.38
C SER A 29 -9.70 -49.37 13.26
N PRO A 30 -11.04 -49.55 13.20
CA PRO A 30 -11.99 -48.43 13.11
C PRO A 30 -11.95 -47.49 14.33
N LEU A 31 -11.50 -47.97 15.50
CA LEU A 31 -11.27 -47.14 16.70
C LEU A 31 -10.06 -46.21 16.54
N GLY A 32 -9.04 -46.67 15.81
CA GLY A 32 -7.83 -45.90 15.55
C GLY A 32 -8.10 -44.63 14.74
N VAL A 33 -9.00 -44.71 13.75
CA VAL A 33 -9.41 -43.57 12.93
C VAL A 33 -10.05 -42.47 13.78
N VAL A 34 -10.92 -42.84 14.73
CA VAL A 34 -11.60 -41.88 15.63
C VAL A 34 -10.61 -41.18 16.55
N VAL A 35 -9.67 -41.93 17.14
CA VAL A 35 -8.62 -41.37 18.01
C VAL A 35 -7.69 -40.44 17.24
N ALA A 36 -7.33 -40.79 16.01
CA ALA A 36 -6.52 -39.95 15.15
C ALA A 36 -7.23 -38.64 14.79
N LEU A 37 -8.53 -38.68 14.48
CA LEU A 37 -9.35 -37.49 14.20
C LEU A 37 -9.46 -36.57 15.43
N ALA A 38 -9.66 -37.14 16.61
CA ALA A 38 -9.66 -36.38 17.87
C ALA A 38 -8.29 -35.74 18.15
N ALA A 39 -7.19 -36.45 17.89
CA ALA A 39 -5.84 -35.91 18.00
C ALA A 39 -5.57 -34.80 16.97
N CYS A 40 -6.02 -34.95 15.72
CA CYS A 40 -5.95 -33.91 14.69
C CYS A 40 -6.70 -32.64 15.11
N LEU A 41 -7.90 -32.78 15.68
CA LEU A 41 -8.69 -31.64 16.14
C LEU A 41 -8.07 -30.97 17.37
N ALA A 42 -7.53 -31.74 18.31
CA ALA A 42 -6.82 -31.21 19.47
C ALA A 42 -5.54 -30.47 19.05
N VAL A 43 -4.74 -31.06 18.16
CA VAL A 43 -3.53 -30.45 17.59
C VAL A 43 -3.89 -29.22 16.78
N GLY A 44 -4.92 -29.28 15.93
CA GLY A 44 -5.43 -28.14 15.17
C GLY A 44 -5.91 -27.01 16.09
N GLY A 45 -6.58 -27.34 17.19
CA GLY A 45 -6.99 -26.37 18.21
C GLY A 45 -5.81 -25.75 18.96
N VAL A 46 -4.75 -26.52 19.24
CA VAL A 46 -3.51 -26.01 19.84
C VAL A 46 -2.72 -25.15 18.85
N LEU A 47 -2.62 -25.56 17.58
CA LEU A 47 -1.96 -24.80 16.53
C LEU A 47 -2.70 -23.50 16.20
N GLN A 48 -4.04 -23.48 16.25
CA GLN A 48 -4.83 -22.25 16.13
C GLN A 48 -4.62 -21.26 17.29
N ARG A 49 -4.11 -21.73 18.44
CA ARG A 49 -3.71 -20.87 19.56
C ARG A 49 -2.27 -20.38 19.46
N LEU A 50 -1.46 -21.00 18.60
CA LEU A 50 -0.09 -20.58 18.34
C LEU A 50 -0.10 -19.64 17.14
N ASP A 51 0.17 -18.36 17.41
CA ASP A 51 0.40 -17.34 16.38
C ASP A 51 1.61 -17.76 15.53
N LEU A 52 1.34 -18.43 14.40
CA LEU A 52 2.36 -18.89 13.45
C LEU A 52 2.81 -17.80 12.47
N VAL A 53 2.26 -16.58 12.59
CA VAL A 53 2.73 -15.40 11.84
C VAL A 53 4.02 -14.92 12.48
N GLY A 54 5.14 -15.48 12.03
CA GLY A 54 6.46 -14.99 12.37
C GLY A 54 6.96 -13.99 11.33
N ASP A 55 6.31 -12.84 11.27
CA ASP A 55 6.96 -11.60 10.87
C ASP A 55 7.63 -10.98 12.09
N VAL A 56 8.61 -10.10 11.90
CA VAL A 56 9.36 -9.42 12.95
C VAL A 56 8.42 -8.86 14.04
N VAL A 57 8.21 -9.61 15.11
CA VAL A 57 7.20 -9.30 16.15
C VAL A 57 7.81 -8.33 17.18
N GLY A 58 8.30 -7.17 16.74
CA GLY A 58 8.98 -6.25 17.64
C GLY A 58 9.23 -4.88 17.04
N GLY A 59 9.82 -3.99 17.83
CA GLY A 59 10.07 -2.60 17.50
C GLY A 59 10.87 -2.35 16.21
N ALA A 60 11.66 -3.33 15.77
CA ALA A 60 12.40 -3.25 14.51
C ALA A 60 11.50 -3.07 13.27
N ARG A 61 10.24 -3.53 13.32
CA ARG A 61 9.28 -3.33 12.22
C ARG A 61 8.81 -1.87 12.08
N LEU A 62 8.99 -1.06 13.13
CA LEU A 62 8.63 0.36 13.16
C LEU A 62 9.73 1.26 12.57
N ARG A 63 10.76 0.66 11.98
CA ARG A 63 11.84 1.36 11.30
C ARG A 63 11.72 1.18 9.81
N SER A 64 11.95 2.27 9.08
CA SER A 64 12.00 2.21 7.61
C SER A 64 13.24 1.46 7.15
N ARG A 65 13.15 0.80 6.00
CA ARG A 65 14.30 0.12 5.39
C ARG A 65 15.27 1.12 4.76
N ALA A 66 16.51 0.70 4.55
CA ALA A 66 17.52 1.53 3.87
C ALA A 66 17.05 1.92 2.45
N GLN A 67 17.20 3.21 2.11
CA GLN A 67 16.56 3.83 0.94
C GLN A 67 17.59 4.12 -0.15
N ARG A 68 17.48 3.44 -1.29
CA ARG A 68 18.04 3.86 -2.59
C ARG A 68 17.06 3.49 -3.70
N PRO A 69 15.92 4.19 -3.79
CA PRO A 69 14.75 3.68 -4.49
C PRO A 69 14.65 4.10 -5.96
N PHE A 70 15.48 5.05 -6.40
CA PHE A 70 15.26 5.72 -7.68
C PHE A 70 16.12 5.14 -8.78
N ALA A 71 15.47 4.90 -9.92
CA ALA A 71 16.18 4.59 -11.15
C ALA A 71 17.05 5.79 -11.57
N PRO A 72 18.22 5.56 -12.18
CA PRO A 72 19.09 6.64 -12.63
C PRO A 72 18.52 7.40 -13.84
N ARG A 73 17.57 6.79 -14.56
CA ARG A 73 16.92 7.36 -15.75
C ARG A 73 15.48 6.84 -15.87
N PRO A 74 14.56 7.61 -16.49
CA PRO A 74 13.22 7.14 -16.77
C PRO A 74 13.23 5.93 -17.72
N PRO A 75 12.24 5.02 -17.62
CA PRO A 75 12.06 3.94 -18.58
C PRO A 75 11.78 4.49 -19.98
N ILE A 76 12.26 3.77 -20.99
CA ILE A 76 12.10 4.09 -22.43
C ILE A 76 11.05 3.20 -23.12
N HIS A 77 10.42 2.32 -22.36
CA HIS A 77 9.39 1.37 -22.77
C HIS A 77 8.16 1.56 -21.89
N ASP A 78 7.02 1.00 -22.29
CA ASP A 78 5.83 1.04 -21.46
C ASP A 78 5.99 0.13 -20.25
N VAL A 79 5.50 0.58 -19.10
CA VAL A 79 5.62 -0.10 -17.82
C VAL A 79 4.23 -0.43 -17.30
N LEU A 80 4.01 -1.70 -16.93
CA LEU A 80 2.85 -2.13 -16.17
C LEU A 80 2.97 -1.60 -14.74
N LEU A 81 2.01 -0.79 -14.28
CA LEU A 81 2.03 -0.22 -12.94
C LEU A 81 1.14 -1.00 -11.97
N GLU A 82 -0.11 -1.23 -12.39
CA GLU A 82 -1.11 -1.93 -11.60
C GLU A 82 -1.86 -2.90 -12.50
N TRP A 83 -2.30 -4.01 -11.90
CA TRP A 83 -3.04 -5.05 -12.56
C TRP A 83 -4.24 -5.43 -11.71
N GLY A 84 -5.37 -5.69 -12.35
CA GLY A 84 -6.59 -6.14 -11.69
C GLY A 84 -7.36 -7.12 -12.57
N GLU A 85 -8.17 -7.94 -11.92
CA GLU A 85 -9.05 -8.90 -12.59
C GLU A 85 -10.49 -8.64 -12.15
N LEU A 86 -11.42 -8.60 -13.11
CA LEU A 86 -12.84 -8.45 -12.81
C LEU A 86 -13.43 -9.79 -12.37
N GLY A 87 -13.42 -10.07 -11.06
CA GLY A 87 -13.95 -11.31 -10.49
C GLY A 87 -12.92 -12.45 -10.52
N MET A 88 -13.35 -13.68 -10.21
CA MET A 88 -12.48 -14.86 -10.25
C MET A 88 -12.54 -15.51 -11.65
N GLY A 89 -11.47 -15.43 -12.42
CA GLY A 89 -11.36 -15.92 -13.80
C GLY A 89 -11.88 -14.94 -14.87
N GLY A 90 -12.01 -13.65 -14.53
CA GLY A 90 -12.57 -12.63 -15.41
C GLY A 90 -11.52 -11.87 -16.23
N PRO A 91 -11.94 -10.86 -17.00
CA PRO A 91 -11.01 -10.10 -17.80
C PRO A 91 -10.02 -9.33 -16.93
N ALA A 92 -8.75 -9.40 -17.34
CA ALA A 92 -7.64 -8.70 -16.71
C ALA A 92 -7.39 -7.35 -17.37
N TYR A 93 -7.25 -6.33 -16.55
CA TYR A 93 -6.98 -4.96 -16.97
C TYR A 93 -5.83 -4.39 -16.15
N SER A 94 -5.27 -3.29 -16.65
CA SER A 94 -4.10 -2.69 -16.05
C SER A 94 -4.08 -1.18 -16.17
N THR A 95 -3.32 -0.58 -15.27
CA THR A 95 -2.84 0.79 -15.38
C THR A 95 -1.41 0.74 -15.89
N GLN A 96 -1.13 1.45 -16.97
CA GLN A 96 0.17 1.45 -17.64
C GLN A 96 0.73 2.85 -17.73
N MET A 97 2.04 2.96 -17.58
CA MET A 97 2.79 4.15 -17.92
C MET A 97 3.44 3.93 -19.28
N LEU A 98 3.03 4.69 -20.28
CA LEU A 98 3.64 4.63 -21.61
C LEU A 98 5.06 5.19 -21.57
N ARG A 99 5.86 4.84 -22.58
CA ARG A 99 7.28 5.24 -22.73
C ARG A 99 7.57 6.75 -22.55
N ASP A 100 6.58 7.60 -22.76
CA ASP A 100 6.68 9.06 -22.66
C ASP A 100 6.13 9.62 -21.34
N GLY A 101 5.68 8.74 -20.43
CA GLY A 101 5.13 9.07 -19.12
C GLY A 101 3.61 9.15 -19.04
N ALA A 102 2.87 8.88 -20.13
CA ALA A 102 1.41 8.90 -20.08
C ALA A 102 0.83 7.77 -19.25
N ILE A 103 -0.02 8.10 -18.29
CA ILE A 103 -0.77 7.10 -17.50
C ILE A 103 -2.07 6.78 -18.22
N VAL A 104 -2.25 5.52 -18.57
CA VAL A 104 -3.46 5.01 -19.22
C VAL A 104 -4.02 3.85 -18.41
N GLU A 105 -5.26 3.98 -17.98
CA GLU A 105 -5.97 2.98 -17.20
C GLU A 105 -6.84 2.08 -18.09
N GLY A 106 -7.18 0.89 -17.58
CA GLY A 106 -8.12 -0.03 -18.22
C GLY A 106 -7.56 -0.79 -19.43
N VAL A 107 -6.24 -0.81 -19.63
CA VAL A 107 -5.63 -1.52 -20.76
C VAL A 107 -5.71 -3.03 -20.53
N SER A 108 -6.23 -3.77 -21.51
CA SER A 108 -6.32 -5.24 -21.45
C SER A 108 -4.92 -5.85 -21.50
N THR A 109 -4.68 -6.85 -20.66
CA THR A 109 -3.40 -7.59 -20.59
C THR A 109 -3.49 -9.02 -21.11
N GLY A 110 -4.64 -9.41 -21.69
CA GLY A 110 -4.85 -10.77 -22.18
C GLY A 110 -4.72 -11.87 -21.10
N GLY A 111 -4.80 -11.49 -19.81
CA GLY A 111 -4.65 -12.40 -18.67
C GLY A 111 -3.22 -12.58 -18.16
N SER A 112 -2.22 -11.88 -18.72
CA SER A 112 -0.82 -11.97 -18.27
C SER A 112 -0.46 -10.87 -17.27
N HIS A 113 0.20 -11.24 -16.18
CA HIS A 113 0.75 -10.32 -15.19
C HIS A 113 2.06 -9.66 -15.61
N ASP A 114 2.75 -10.20 -16.62
CA ASP A 114 4.05 -9.70 -17.09
C ASP A 114 3.95 -8.94 -18.42
N ALA A 115 2.74 -8.86 -18.99
CA ALA A 115 2.51 -8.18 -20.26
C ALA A 115 2.35 -6.66 -20.05
N SER A 116 3.29 -5.86 -20.57
CA SER A 116 2.95 -4.52 -21.06
C SER A 116 1.83 -4.69 -22.08
N GLY A 117 0.74 -3.93 -22.00
CA GLY A 117 -0.43 -4.11 -22.85
C GLY A 117 -0.07 -4.16 -24.34
N GLU A 118 -0.91 -4.80 -25.13
CA GLU A 118 -0.71 -5.02 -26.57
C GLU A 118 -0.87 -3.72 -27.39
N TRP A 119 -0.09 -2.70 -27.06
CA TRP A 119 -0.08 -1.42 -27.77
C TRP A 119 0.52 -1.60 -29.16
N GLN A 120 -0.31 -1.48 -30.18
CA GLN A 120 0.15 -1.40 -31.57
C GLN A 120 0.38 0.06 -31.95
N THR A 121 1.61 0.37 -32.38
CA THR A 121 1.94 1.67 -32.94
C THR A 121 1.58 1.69 -34.42
N LEU A 122 0.98 2.78 -34.89
CA LEU A 122 0.79 3.04 -36.33
C LEU A 122 2.01 3.80 -36.86
N ALA A 123 2.85 3.13 -37.65
CA ALA A 123 4.09 3.67 -38.17
C ALA A 123 3.86 4.95 -38.98
N GLY A 124 4.75 5.93 -38.81
CA GLY A 124 4.60 7.25 -39.44
C GLY A 124 3.51 8.12 -38.81
N SER A 125 2.90 7.70 -37.70
CA SER A 125 1.95 8.48 -36.92
C SER A 125 2.32 8.50 -35.43
N ALA A 126 1.67 9.38 -34.67
CA ALA A 126 1.76 9.43 -33.20
C ALA A 126 0.71 8.53 -32.50
N LEU A 127 -0.09 7.79 -33.27
CA LEU A 127 -1.18 7.00 -32.73
C LEU A 127 -0.71 5.61 -32.29
N ARG A 128 -1.18 5.23 -31.10
CA ARG A 128 -1.00 3.90 -30.53
C ARG A 128 -2.36 3.36 -30.12
N VAL A 129 -2.63 2.09 -30.36
CA VAL A 129 -3.94 1.47 -30.12
C VAL A 129 -3.81 0.22 -29.28
N ALA A 130 -4.73 0.04 -28.33
CA ALA A 130 -4.82 -1.14 -27.49
C ALA A 130 -6.29 -1.51 -27.22
N SER A 131 -6.54 -2.78 -26.90
CA SER A 131 -7.83 -3.19 -26.33
C SER A 131 -7.86 -2.87 -24.84
N GLY A 132 -9.04 -2.61 -24.30
CA GLY A 132 -9.19 -2.30 -22.89
C GLY A 132 -10.64 -2.38 -22.41
N TYR A 133 -10.84 -1.88 -21.20
CA TYR A 133 -12.11 -1.85 -20.51
C TYR A 133 -12.36 -0.45 -19.96
N ILE A 134 -13.60 0.03 -20.12
CA ILE A 134 -14.06 1.30 -19.56
C ILE A 134 -15.43 1.05 -18.98
N ASP A 135 -15.68 1.51 -17.75
CA ASP A 135 -16.97 1.33 -17.09
C ASP A 135 -17.46 -0.14 -17.16
N ARG A 136 -16.51 -1.09 -17.00
CA ARG A 136 -16.71 -2.56 -17.08
C ARG A 136 -17.16 -3.09 -18.44
N SER A 137 -17.05 -2.31 -19.51
CA SER A 137 -17.35 -2.71 -20.88
C SER A 137 -16.09 -2.75 -21.73
N GLU A 138 -15.99 -3.71 -22.64
CA GLU A 138 -14.90 -3.78 -23.63
C GLU A 138 -14.87 -2.51 -24.49
N ALA A 139 -13.66 -2.02 -24.75
CA ALA A 139 -13.43 -0.84 -25.55
C ALA A 139 -12.08 -0.91 -26.27
N VAL A 140 -11.91 0.00 -27.23
CA VAL A 140 -10.61 0.26 -27.84
C VAL A 140 -10.11 1.61 -27.33
N ILE A 141 -8.86 1.60 -26.89
CA ILE A 141 -8.15 2.77 -26.39
C ILE A 141 -7.16 3.20 -27.47
N VAL A 142 -7.27 4.44 -27.91
CA VAL A 142 -6.34 5.08 -28.83
C VAL A 142 -5.63 6.20 -28.09
N TYR A 143 -4.30 6.14 -28.04
CA TYR A 143 -3.46 7.20 -27.49
C TYR A 143 -2.81 7.98 -28.63
N ASP A 144 -3.01 9.30 -28.64
CA ASP A 144 -2.27 10.23 -29.50
C ASP A 144 -1.10 10.82 -28.70
N GLU A 145 0.11 10.36 -29.01
CA GLU A 145 1.34 10.79 -28.35
C GLU A 145 1.70 12.24 -28.69
N ALA A 146 1.30 12.79 -29.84
CA ALA A 146 1.60 14.17 -30.20
C ALA A 146 0.72 15.15 -29.43
N ASP A 147 -0.58 14.86 -29.36
CA ASP A 147 -1.58 15.72 -28.72
C ASP A 147 -1.80 15.41 -27.23
N LYS A 148 -1.13 14.37 -26.70
CA LYS A 148 -1.27 13.87 -25.33
C LYS A 148 -2.75 13.63 -24.98
N ARG A 149 -3.41 12.83 -25.82
CA ARG A 149 -4.86 12.59 -25.72
C ARG A 149 -5.15 11.10 -25.72
N VAL A 150 -6.00 10.67 -24.80
CA VAL A 150 -6.55 9.32 -24.77
C VAL A 150 -7.96 9.39 -25.36
N MET A 151 -8.27 8.48 -26.27
CA MET A 151 -9.54 8.37 -26.96
C MET A 151 -10.08 6.97 -26.75
N HIS A 152 -11.37 6.92 -26.43
CA HIS A 152 -12.08 5.68 -26.18
C HIS A 152 -13.14 5.51 -27.26
N LEU A 153 -12.99 4.44 -28.05
CA LEU A 153 -13.93 4.09 -29.11
C LEU A 153 -15.01 3.19 -28.51
N GLN A 154 -16.18 3.76 -28.24
CA GLN A 154 -17.29 3.07 -27.57
C GLN A 154 -18.25 2.34 -28.53
N ALA A 155 -18.21 2.68 -29.82
CA ALA A 155 -19.19 2.22 -30.81
C ALA A 155 -18.77 0.94 -31.56
N MET A 156 -17.68 0.28 -31.16
CA MET A 156 -17.12 -0.84 -31.92
C MET A 156 -16.58 -1.93 -30.99
N VAL A 157 -17.04 -3.16 -31.20
CA VAL A 157 -16.52 -4.34 -30.49
C VAL A 157 -15.03 -4.52 -30.87
N PRO A 158 -14.12 -4.79 -29.92
CA PRO A 158 -12.68 -4.88 -30.22
C PRO A 158 -12.32 -5.85 -31.34
N SER A 159 -12.99 -7.00 -31.43
CA SER A 159 -12.75 -8.00 -32.49
C SER A 159 -13.02 -7.44 -33.89
N LEU A 160 -14.13 -6.72 -34.07
CA LEU A 160 -14.48 -6.05 -35.33
C LEU A 160 -13.50 -4.89 -35.61
N PHE A 161 -13.13 -4.14 -34.58
CA PHE A 161 -12.17 -3.05 -34.71
C PHE A 161 -10.84 -3.52 -35.30
N TRP A 162 -10.27 -4.59 -34.76
CA TRP A 162 -8.99 -5.11 -35.24
C TRP A 162 -9.06 -5.58 -36.69
N GLN A 163 -10.19 -6.18 -37.11
CA GLN A 163 -10.41 -6.56 -38.50
C GLN A 163 -10.43 -5.32 -39.41
N VAL A 164 -11.23 -4.31 -39.08
CA VAL A 164 -11.35 -3.09 -39.91
C VAL A 164 -10.04 -2.31 -39.95
N LEU A 165 -9.32 -2.23 -38.83
CA LEU A 165 -7.98 -1.62 -38.78
C LEU A 165 -7.02 -2.34 -39.73
N HIS A 166 -7.04 -3.68 -39.76
CA HIS A 166 -6.21 -4.45 -40.69
C HIS A 166 -6.57 -4.17 -42.15
N GLU A 167 -7.85 -4.07 -42.49
CA GLU A 167 -8.28 -3.73 -43.85
C GLU A 167 -7.78 -2.35 -44.31
N HIS A 168 -7.85 -1.33 -43.46
CA HIS A 168 -7.30 -0.01 -43.79
C HIS A 168 -5.77 -0.04 -43.96
N ARG A 169 -5.07 -0.81 -43.12
CA ARG A 169 -3.62 -1.02 -43.28
C ARG A 169 -3.28 -1.69 -44.61
N GLN A 170 -4.09 -2.65 -45.07
CA GLN A 170 -3.88 -3.31 -46.36
C GLN A 170 -4.17 -2.41 -47.56
N ARG A 171 -5.15 -1.49 -47.46
CA ARG A 171 -5.54 -0.59 -48.56
C ARG A 171 -4.53 0.54 -48.78
N GLY A 172 -4.05 1.17 -47.71
CA GLY A 172 -3.23 2.38 -47.81
C GLY A 172 -2.21 2.56 -46.69
N GLY A 173 -1.88 1.48 -45.98
CA GLY A 173 -0.88 1.47 -44.91
C GLY A 173 -1.33 2.16 -43.63
N ASP A 174 -0.38 2.38 -42.72
CA ASP A 174 -0.63 2.97 -41.41
C ASP A 174 -1.09 4.45 -41.47
N ALA A 175 -0.78 5.16 -42.55
CA ALA A 175 -1.26 6.52 -42.78
C ALA A 175 -2.77 6.56 -43.03
N GLU A 176 -3.30 5.67 -43.88
CA GLU A 176 -4.75 5.53 -44.10
C GLU A 176 -5.45 5.09 -42.81
N ALA A 177 -4.91 4.10 -42.11
CA ALA A 177 -5.45 3.62 -40.85
C ALA A 177 -5.50 4.74 -39.79
N ALA A 178 -4.44 5.55 -39.66
CA ALA A 178 -4.41 6.68 -38.74
C ALA A 178 -5.44 7.77 -39.08
N MET A 179 -5.63 8.08 -40.37
CA MET A 179 -6.67 9.01 -40.81
C MET A 179 -8.07 8.51 -40.47
N TRP A 180 -8.34 7.22 -40.73
CA TRP A 180 -9.61 6.58 -40.38
C TRP A 180 -9.88 6.65 -38.87
N LEU A 181 -8.91 6.28 -38.04
CA LEU A 181 -9.05 6.32 -36.58
C LEU A 181 -9.39 7.72 -36.05
N ARG A 182 -8.76 8.77 -36.59
CA ARG A 182 -9.04 10.16 -36.19
C ARG A 182 -10.46 10.60 -36.56
N GLY A 183 -11.06 9.98 -37.58
CA GLY A 183 -12.44 10.25 -38.01
C GLY A 183 -13.51 9.51 -37.20
N LEU A 184 -13.13 8.56 -36.34
CA LEU A 184 -14.10 7.79 -35.56
C LEU A 184 -14.66 8.63 -34.39
N PRO A 185 -15.97 8.47 -34.09
CA PRO A 185 -16.55 9.05 -32.89
C PRO A 185 -15.88 8.45 -31.64
N SER A 186 -15.40 9.31 -30.75
CA SER A 186 -14.70 8.90 -29.55
C SER A 186 -15.03 9.80 -28.37
N ARG A 187 -15.02 9.22 -27.16
CA ARG A 187 -14.89 10.01 -25.94
C ARG A 187 -13.40 10.27 -25.74
N SER A 188 -13.01 11.53 -25.64
CA SER A 188 -11.59 11.89 -25.53
C SER A 188 -11.27 12.66 -24.27
N THR A 189 -10.13 12.34 -23.68
CA THR A 189 -9.58 13.01 -22.50
C THR A 189 -8.20 13.56 -22.84
N THR A 190 -8.01 14.86 -22.64
CA THR A 190 -6.67 15.47 -22.75
C THR A 190 -5.87 15.19 -21.49
N LEU A 191 -4.62 14.77 -21.66
CA LEU A 191 -3.67 14.60 -20.57
C LEU A 191 -2.89 15.89 -20.32
N ARG A 192 -2.54 16.12 -19.07
CA ARG A 192 -1.79 17.28 -18.59
C ARG A 192 -0.50 16.83 -17.91
N PRO A 193 0.59 17.60 -18.07
CA PRO A 193 1.87 17.22 -17.50
C PRO A 193 1.82 17.35 -15.98
N CYS A 194 2.37 16.36 -15.28
CA CYS A 194 2.52 16.36 -13.83
C CYS A 194 3.77 15.55 -13.48
N ARG A 195 4.84 16.22 -13.04
CA ARG A 195 6.00 15.54 -12.44
C ARG A 195 6.59 14.43 -13.31
N GLY A 196 6.82 14.72 -14.59
CA GLY A 196 7.31 13.77 -15.59
C GLY A 196 6.27 12.80 -16.17
N LEU A 197 5.03 12.82 -15.66
CA LEU A 197 3.90 12.03 -16.16
C LEU A 197 2.94 12.87 -17.00
N TRP A 198 2.06 12.21 -17.76
CA TRP A 198 0.87 12.81 -18.35
C TRP A 198 -0.38 12.16 -17.74
N LEU A 199 -1.17 12.96 -17.03
CA LEU A 199 -2.34 12.52 -16.26
C LEU A 199 -3.63 13.12 -16.84
N GLU A 200 -4.76 12.44 -16.68
CA GLU A 200 -6.05 12.99 -17.11
C GLU A 200 -6.35 14.34 -16.44
N GLN A 201 -6.99 15.26 -17.17
CA GLN A 201 -7.27 16.62 -16.69
C GLN A 201 -7.98 16.72 -15.32
N GLY A 202 -8.78 15.71 -14.95
CA GLY A 202 -9.47 15.64 -13.65
C GLY A 202 -8.65 15.03 -12.51
N HIS A 203 -7.41 14.61 -12.75
CA HIS A 203 -6.62 13.90 -11.75
C HIS A 203 -6.23 14.83 -10.57
N PRO A 204 -6.48 14.43 -9.30
CA PRO A 204 -6.25 15.30 -8.12
C PRO A 204 -4.82 15.86 -8.00
N ALA A 205 -3.81 15.09 -8.45
CA ALA A 205 -2.42 15.50 -8.42
C ALA A 205 -2.12 16.78 -9.25
N LEU A 206 -2.94 17.07 -10.27
CA LEU A 206 -2.80 18.30 -11.06
C LEU A 206 -3.14 19.55 -10.24
N ALA A 207 -4.07 19.43 -9.28
CA ALA A 207 -4.45 20.52 -8.40
C ALA A 207 -3.51 20.66 -7.19
N ALA A 208 -2.92 19.54 -6.72
CA ALA A 208 -2.03 19.53 -5.56
C ALA A 208 -0.68 20.25 -5.79
N GLY A 209 -0.24 20.34 -7.04
CA GLY A 209 1.03 20.99 -7.39
C GLY A 209 2.28 20.17 -7.02
N LEU A 210 3.45 20.83 -7.02
CA LEU A 210 4.70 20.19 -6.62
C LEU A 210 4.78 20.06 -5.09
N PRO A 211 5.16 18.89 -4.55
CA PRO A 211 5.38 18.75 -3.11
C PRO A 211 6.44 19.75 -2.62
N GLN A 212 6.08 20.51 -1.59
CA GLN A 212 6.98 21.48 -0.95
C GLN A 212 7.35 20.99 0.45
N ALA A 213 8.45 21.50 0.99
CA ALA A 213 8.79 21.25 2.39
C ALA A 213 7.66 21.76 3.30
N LEU A 214 7.19 20.89 4.19
CA LEU A 214 6.16 21.22 5.17
C LEU A 214 6.81 21.77 6.44
N ARG A 215 6.11 22.65 7.14
CA ARG A 215 6.61 23.31 8.34
C ARG A 215 5.52 23.41 9.40
N HIS A 216 5.85 23.01 10.62
CA HIS A 216 5.01 23.16 11.81
C HIS A 216 5.83 23.79 12.94
N VAL A 217 5.30 24.81 13.60
CA VAL A 217 5.95 25.50 14.73
C VAL A 217 5.38 24.97 16.02
N LEU A 218 6.27 24.46 16.88
CA LEU A 218 5.91 23.93 18.19
C LEU A 218 5.68 25.07 19.21
N PRO A 219 5.02 24.79 20.36
CA PRO A 219 4.75 25.80 21.38
C PRO A 219 6.01 26.49 21.95
N ASP A 220 7.15 25.81 21.92
CA ASP A 220 8.46 26.32 22.37
C ASP A 220 9.29 26.95 21.24
N ALA A 221 8.64 27.31 20.13
CA ALA A 221 9.21 27.92 18.93
C ALA A 221 10.16 27.05 18.10
N ARG A 222 10.41 25.80 18.52
CA ARG A 222 11.10 24.81 17.70
C ARG A 222 10.30 24.50 16.44
N VAL A 223 11.00 24.09 15.40
CA VAL A 223 10.41 23.91 14.06
C VAL A 223 10.52 22.45 13.65
N LEU A 224 9.36 21.81 13.50
CA LEU A 224 9.25 20.53 12.84
C LEU A 224 9.11 20.77 11.33
N GLN A 225 9.94 20.11 10.53
CA GLN A 225 9.93 20.19 9.07
C GLN A 225 9.77 18.79 8.47
N ALA A 226 9.11 18.73 7.32
CA ALA A 226 9.03 17.51 6.52
C ALA A 226 9.55 17.83 5.11
N ILE A 227 10.63 17.18 4.68
CA ILE A 227 11.32 17.43 3.41
C ILE A 227 10.96 16.31 2.41
N PRO A 228 10.45 16.63 1.20
CA PRO A 228 10.07 15.61 0.21
C PRO A 228 11.21 14.64 -0.08
N LEU A 229 10.92 13.34 -0.09
CA LEU A 229 11.90 12.32 -0.46
C LEU A 229 11.86 11.96 -1.95
N ILE A 230 10.73 12.19 -2.60
CA ILE A 230 10.48 11.78 -3.98
C ILE A 230 11.03 12.79 -4.99
N PRO A 231 11.55 12.32 -6.15
CA PRO A 231 12.09 13.19 -7.19
C PRO A 231 10.99 13.98 -7.91
N ASP A 232 11.38 15.02 -8.62
CA ASP A 232 10.47 15.80 -9.47
C ASP A 232 9.89 15.00 -10.63
N ASP A 233 10.66 14.05 -11.19
CA ASP A 233 10.21 13.10 -12.22
C ASP A 233 9.81 11.77 -11.57
N LEU A 234 8.50 11.53 -11.47
CA LEU A 234 7.94 10.33 -10.85
C LEU A 234 8.24 9.05 -11.64
N ARG A 235 8.61 9.15 -12.93
CA ARG A 235 9.01 7.97 -13.73
C ARG A 235 10.28 7.30 -13.22
N LEU A 236 11.04 7.98 -12.36
CA LEU A 236 12.23 7.43 -11.69
C LEU A 236 11.88 6.54 -10.50
N THR A 237 10.60 6.50 -10.10
CA THR A 237 10.13 5.74 -8.94
C THR A 237 9.52 4.40 -9.38
N ALA A 238 9.52 3.42 -8.47
CA ALA A 238 8.85 2.13 -8.71
C ALA A 238 7.31 2.24 -8.72
N HIS A 239 6.75 3.28 -8.08
CA HIS A 239 5.31 3.44 -7.89
C HIS A 239 4.83 4.86 -8.27
N PRO A 240 4.94 5.25 -9.55
CA PRO A 240 4.59 6.61 -9.99
C PRO A 240 3.14 6.98 -9.67
N THR A 241 2.17 6.07 -9.88
CA THR A 241 0.74 6.32 -9.58
C THR A 241 0.50 6.58 -8.10
N LEU A 242 1.11 5.80 -7.22
CA LEU A 242 1.05 6.02 -5.77
C LEU A 242 1.54 7.42 -5.39
N PHE A 243 2.68 7.84 -5.94
CA PHE A 243 3.33 9.11 -5.59
C PHE A 243 2.70 10.35 -6.23
N THR A 244 1.69 10.17 -7.09
CA THR A 244 0.80 11.27 -7.48
C THR A 244 -0.18 11.64 -6.37
N ARG A 245 -0.45 10.73 -5.43
CA ARG A 245 -1.44 10.91 -4.34
C ARG A 245 -0.81 11.08 -2.97
N ILE A 246 0.37 10.50 -2.76
CA ILE A 246 1.06 10.50 -1.48
C ILE A 246 2.49 10.99 -1.68
N CYS A 247 2.95 11.89 -0.81
CA CYS A 247 4.35 12.31 -0.78
C CYS A 247 4.97 11.84 0.54
N PRO A 248 5.94 10.91 0.54
CA PRO A 248 6.72 10.61 1.73
C PRO A 248 7.76 11.73 1.96
N TYR A 249 7.88 12.14 3.22
CA TYR A 249 8.79 13.18 3.68
C TYR A 249 9.77 12.63 4.73
N ALA A 250 11.00 13.12 4.72
CA ALA A 250 11.92 12.99 5.84
C ALA A 250 11.63 14.06 6.89
N LEU A 251 11.49 13.65 8.14
CA LEU A 251 11.25 14.56 9.25
C LEU A 251 12.55 15.13 9.80
N CYS A 252 12.54 16.43 10.06
CA CYS A 252 13.60 17.15 10.74
C CYS A 252 13.02 17.98 11.89
N LEU A 253 13.75 18.08 13.00
CA LEU A 253 13.41 18.94 14.12
C LEU A 253 14.54 19.93 14.33
N ASP A 254 14.25 21.22 14.20
CA ASP A 254 15.25 22.30 14.21
C ASP A 254 16.40 22.10 13.21
N GLY A 255 16.09 21.49 12.06
CA GLY A 255 17.06 21.17 11.02
C GLY A 255 17.82 19.85 11.23
N GLU A 256 17.72 19.22 12.41
CA GLU A 256 18.32 17.91 12.68
C GLU A 256 17.47 16.78 12.10
N ARG A 257 18.12 15.87 11.36
CA ARG A 257 17.43 14.72 10.73
C ARG A 257 17.04 13.68 11.79
N SER A 258 15.82 13.17 11.68
CA SER A 258 15.27 12.20 12.64
C SER A 258 15.36 10.74 12.17
N ASP A 259 15.72 10.49 10.90
CA ASP A 259 15.54 9.21 10.19
C ASP A 259 14.09 8.66 10.24
N ARG A 260 13.12 9.54 10.54
CA ARG A 260 11.69 9.24 10.56
C ARG A 260 10.99 9.87 9.37
N HIS A 261 9.82 9.30 9.06
CA HIS A 261 9.07 9.66 7.87
C HIS A 261 7.61 9.92 8.18
N ALA A 262 7.04 10.89 7.48
CA ALA A 262 5.61 11.20 7.49
C ALA A 262 5.12 11.45 6.06
N CYS A 263 3.80 11.47 5.87
CA CYS A 263 3.18 11.80 4.59
C CYS A 263 2.59 13.21 4.56
N ASP A 264 2.41 13.81 5.74
CA ASP A 264 1.89 15.15 5.96
C ASP A 264 2.32 15.62 7.37
N LEU A 265 1.92 16.84 7.76
CA LEU A 265 2.06 17.35 9.12
C LEU A 265 0.69 17.80 9.68
N ASP A 266 -0.40 17.17 9.20
CA ASP A 266 -1.76 17.56 9.58
C ASP A 266 -2.07 17.14 11.03
N THR A 267 -1.39 16.10 11.52
CA THR A 267 -1.54 15.59 12.88
C THR A 267 -0.23 15.66 13.67
N VAL A 268 -0.05 16.77 14.39
CA VAL A 268 1.05 17.01 15.32
C VAL A 268 0.48 17.36 16.70
N ILE A 269 0.92 16.64 17.72
CA ILE A 269 0.50 16.82 19.12
C ILE A 269 1.75 17.13 19.94
N SER A 270 1.76 18.26 20.64
CA SER A 270 2.87 18.68 21.49
C SER A 270 2.41 18.84 22.93
N SER A 271 3.30 18.51 23.87
CA SER A 271 3.06 18.82 25.27
C SER A 271 3.11 20.33 25.53
N PRO A 272 2.53 20.82 26.66
CA PRO A 272 2.40 22.25 26.92
C PRO A 272 3.73 23.03 26.89
N ALA A 273 4.81 22.49 27.44
CA ALA A 273 6.14 23.10 27.37
C ALA A 273 6.97 22.63 26.16
N GLY A 274 6.36 21.95 25.19
CA GLY A 274 7.00 21.43 23.97
C GLY A 274 7.91 20.21 24.19
N ARG A 275 8.14 19.75 25.42
CA ARG A 275 9.14 18.72 25.73
C ARG A 275 8.88 17.36 25.08
N CYS A 276 7.63 17.04 24.81
CA CYS A 276 7.20 15.84 24.09
C CYS A 276 6.46 16.25 22.81
N VAL A 277 6.84 15.68 21.68
CA VAL A 277 6.18 15.89 20.38
C VAL A 277 5.78 14.54 19.81
N VAL A 278 4.56 14.47 19.27
CA VAL A 278 3.99 13.29 18.65
C VAL A 278 3.51 13.65 17.26
N VAL A 279 3.92 12.88 16.26
CA VAL A 279 3.61 13.13 14.85
C VAL A 279 3.04 11.85 14.24
N ALA A 280 1.97 11.97 13.46
CA ALA A 280 1.52 10.86 12.63
C ALA A 280 2.58 10.58 11.54
N GLY A 281 3.10 9.37 11.51
CA GLY A 281 4.17 8.97 10.61
C GLY A 281 3.89 7.66 9.88
N SER A 282 4.85 7.28 9.05
CA SER A 282 4.79 6.09 8.23
C SER A 282 6.12 5.35 8.25
N VAL A 283 6.06 4.03 8.32
CA VAL A 283 7.18 3.15 7.98
C VAL A 283 7.23 3.01 6.47
N LEU A 284 8.38 3.32 5.89
CA LEU A 284 8.63 3.18 4.47
C LEU A 284 9.39 1.89 4.18
N ASP A 285 9.03 1.22 3.08
CA ASP A 285 9.84 0.13 2.53
C ASP A 285 11.03 0.66 1.71
N GLY A 286 11.70 -0.24 0.99
CA GLY A 286 12.89 0.11 0.19
C GLY A 286 12.59 1.04 -0.99
N ASP A 287 11.34 1.06 -1.46
CA ASP A 287 10.85 1.83 -2.61
C ASP A 287 10.11 3.12 -2.18
N LEU A 288 10.22 3.46 -0.89
CA LEU A 288 9.52 4.57 -0.20
C LEU A 288 8.00 4.42 -0.13
N ARG A 289 7.47 3.24 -0.40
CA ARG A 289 6.04 3.00 -0.20
C ARG A 289 5.73 2.93 1.29
N PRO A 290 4.72 3.68 1.78
CA PRO A 290 4.23 3.51 3.15
C PRO A 290 3.64 2.11 3.33
N ILE A 291 4.13 1.37 4.31
CA ILE A 291 3.69 -0.01 4.60
C ILE A 291 3.00 -0.17 5.96
N GLU A 292 3.31 0.70 6.94
CA GLU A 292 2.69 0.69 8.27
C GLU A 292 2.58 2.12 8.80
N GLY A 293 1.43 2.48 9.37
CA GLY A 293 1.26 3.76 10.06
C GLY A 293 1.82 3.70 11.49
N VAL A 294 2.53 4.75 11.91
CA VAL A 294 3.15 4.85 13.24
C VAL A 294 2.86 6.20 13.90
N TRP A 295 2.97 6.25 15.22
CA TRP A 295 3.15 7.49 15.95
C TRP A 295 4.64 7.68 16.24
N LEU A 296 5.19 8.79 15.77
CA LEU A 296 6.57 9.17 15.99
C LEU A 296 6.63 10.07 17.21
N LEU A 297 7.46 9.70 18.18
CA LEU A 297 7.54 10.30 19.50
C LEU A 297 8.93 10.92 19.66
N HIS A 298 8.99 12.22 19.91
CA HIS A 298 10.22 12.91 20.29
C HIS A 298 10.14 13.36 21.74
N TRP A 299 10.97 12.78 22.60
CA TRP A 299 11.06 13.15 24.00
C TRP A 299 12.51 13.01 24.50
N GLN A 300 12.95 13.95 25.34
CA GLN A 300 14.34 14.02 25.83
C GLN A 300 15.41 13.92 24.72
N GLY A 301 15.16 14.53 23.55
CA GLY A 301 16.10 14.53 22.43
C GLY A 301 16.14 13.24 21.62
N HIS A 302 15.26 12.28 21.88
CA HIS A 302 15.26 10.98 21.20
C HIS A 302 13.96 10.74 20.45
N TRP A 303 14.10 10.23 19.22
CA TRP A 303 12.98 9.78 18.39
C TRP A 303 12.73 8.29 18.58
N GLN A 304 11.48 7.93 18.85
CA GLN A 304 10.99 6.56 18.94
C GLN A 304 9.66 6.41 18.19
N ALA A 305 9.23 5.18 17.92
CA ALA A 305 7.96 4.90 17.28
C ALA A 305 7.10 3.91 18.07
N ILE A 306 5.78 4.07 17.96
CA ILE A 306 4.79 3.05 18.34
C ILE A 306 3.86 2.79 17.15
N GLY A 307 3.33 1.58 17.03
CA GLY A 307 2.37 1.26 15.96
C GLY A 307 1.06 2.03 16.10
N ARG A 308 0.42 2.41 14.99
CA ARG A 308 -0.98 2.90 15.01
C ARG A 308 -2.01 1.76 15.11
N ARG A 309 -1.55 0.52 15.14
CA ARG A 309 -2.39 -0.67 15.28
C ARG A 309 -1.86 -1.58 16.36
N ALA A 310 -2.76 -2.04 17.24
CA ALA A 310 -2.48 -3.01 18.28
C ALA A 310 -3.40 -4.22 18.11
N MET A 311 -2.96 -5.40 18.56
CA MET A 311 -3.75 -6.62 18.45
C MET A 311 -4.42 -6.93 19.79
N GLY A 312 -5.73 -7.21 19.78
CA GLY A 312 -6.48 -7.69 20.94
C GLY A 312 -7.04 -9.09 20.70
N GLY A 313 -7.39 -9.77 21.78
CA GLY A 313 -8.01 -11.10 21.72
C GLY A 313 -7.03 -12.25 21.39
N SER A 314 -7.57 -13.44 21.21
CA SER A 314 -6.79 -14.65 20.88
C SER A 314 -7.55 -15.57 19.93
N GLY A 315 -6.82 -16.37 19.14
CA GLY A 315 -7.39 -17.28 18.16
C GLY A 315 -8.34 -16.57 17.19
N LYS A 316 -9.57 -17.10 17.04
CA LYS A 316 -10.60 -16.53 16.14
C LYS A 316 -11.15 -15.18 16.59
N ALA A 317 -10.95 -14.80 17.86
CA ALA A 317 -11.36 -13.50 18.39
C ALA A 317 -10.24 -12.45 18.27
N ARG A 318 -9.10 -12.79 17.66
CA ARG A 318 -8.00 -11.86 17.44
C ARG A 318 -8.44 -10.80 16.42
N SER A 319 -8.47 -9.55 16.82
CA SER A 319 -8.73 -8.41 15.93
C SER A 319 -7.76 -7.27 16.20
N GLY A 320 -7.58 -6.39 15.22
CA GLY A 320 -6.73 -5.23 15.35
C GLY A 320 -7.55 -4.00 15.75
N ALA A 321 -7.07 -3.25 16.74
CA ALA A 321 -7.58 -1.94 17.11
C ALA A 321 -6.64 -0.84 16.61
N TRP A 322 -7.20 0.22 16.07
CA TRP A 322 -6.50 1.47 15.78
C TRP A 322 -6.16 2.18 17.07
N ILE A 323 -5.01 2.83 17.10
CA ILE A 323 -4.50 3.59 18.23
C ILE A 323 -4.28 5.02 17.77
N ASP A 324 -4.94 5.97 18.42
CA ASP A 324 -4.68 7.39 18.26
C ASP A 324 -4.11 7.97 19.56
N VAL A 325 -3.09 8.82 19.45
CA VAL A 325 -2.62 9.65 20.56
C VAL A 325 -3.50 10.88 20.60
N ILE A 326 -4.00 11.24 21.78
CA ILE A 326 -4.89 12.41 21.96
C ILE A 326 -4.23 13.54 22.75
N GLU A 327 -3.25 13.21 23.60
CA GLU A 327 -2.56 14.17 24.45
C GLU A 327 -1.14 13.67 24.75
N ALA A 328 -0.19 14.60 24.81
CA ALA A 328 1.17 14.35 25.27
C ALA A 328 1.49 15.26 26.45
N ALA A 329 2.09 14.70 27.50
CA ALA A 329 2.55 15.44 28.67
C ALA A 329 4.06 15.70 28.62
N ASP A 330 4.51 16.76 29.28
CA ASP A 330 5.92 17.16 29.31
C ASP A 330 6.85 16.13 29.96
N ASP A 331 6.27 15.30 30.82
CA ASP A 331 6.97 14.21 31.44
C ASP A 331 7.20 13.06 30.45
N GLY A 332 6.57 12.99 29.26
CA GLY A 332 6.65 11.83 28.35
C GLY A 332 5.52 10.81 28.51
N THR A 333 4.46 11.16 29.25
CA THR A 333 3.23 10.37 29.31
C THR A 333 2.29 10.75 28.16
N LEU A 334 1.79 9.74 27.45
CA LEU A 334 0.81 9.88 26.39
C LEU A 334 -0.55 9.40 26.87
N ARG A 335 -1.60 10.08 26.44
CA ARG A 335 -2.97 9.56 26.53
C ARG A 335 -3.41 9.14 25.14
N CYS A 336 -4.00 7.95 25.08
CA CYS A 336 -4.33 7.31 23.82
C CYS A 336 -5.77 6.79 23.84
N GLU A 337 -6.35 6.74 22.65
CA GLU A 337 -7.60 6.06 22.36
C GLU A 337 -7.34 4.83 21.48
N ALA A 338 -8.08 3.77 21.75
CA ALA A 338 -8.08 2.51 21.03
C ALA A 338 -9.49 2.23 20.52
N TYR A 339 -9.64 2.09 19.21
CA TYR A 339 -10.93 1.92 18.57
C TYR A 339 -10.88 0.91 17.43
N GLU A 340 -12.05 0.46 17.03
CA GLU A 340 -12.28 -0.36 15.85
C GLU A 340 -13.22 0.40 14.93
N GLU A 341 -12.98 0.28 13.62
CA GLU A 341 -13.81 0.89 12.59
C GLU A 341 -14.82 -0.14 12.09
N ARG A 342 -16.10 0.25 12.09
CA ARG A 342 -17.19 -0.54 11.54
C ARG A 342 -17.74 0.15 10.32
N TRP A 343 -17.82 -0.60 9.23
CA TRP A 343 -18.45 -0.16 7.99
C TRP A 343 -19.95 -0.37 8.13
N GLU A 344 -20.72 0.73 8.14
CA GLU A 344 -22.18 0.70 8.09
C GLU A 344 -22.63 1.35 6.78
N PHE A 345 -23.06 0.54 5.81
CA PHE A 345 -23.52 0.88 4.45
C PHE A 345 -22.70 1.95 3.69
N ASP A 346 -22.69 3.20 4.13
CA ASP A 346 -21.98 4.34 3.51
C ASP A 346 -21.06 5.12 4.47
N ASP A 347 -20.98 4.76 5.77
CA ASP A 347 -20.18 5.50 6.76
C ASP A 347 -19.30 4.57 7.62
N ILE A 348 -18.22 5.14 8.15
CA ILE A 348 -17.29 4.47 9.05
C ILE A 348 -17.55 4.96 10.47
N THR A 349 -18.14 4.09 11.29
CA THR A 349 -18.33 4.38 12.72
C THR A 349 -17.11 3.92 13.51
N ARG A 350 -16.54 4.82 14.31
CA ARG A 350 -15.48 4.51 15.27
C ARG A 350 -16.09 4.08 16.59
N CYS A 351 -15.84 2.84 16.99
CA CYS A 351 -16.28 2.30 18.28
C CYS A 351 -15.07 2.04 19.18
N PRO A 352 -15.12 2.35 20.48
CA PRO A 352 -14.08 1.92 21.42
C PRO A 352 -13.84 0.42 21.29
N THR A 353 -12.56 0.00 21.33
CA THR A 353 -12.25 -1.42 21.23
C THR A 353 -12.93 -2.20 22.36
N VAL A 354 -13.43 -3.38 22.03
CA VAL A 354 -14.03 -4.31 23.00
C VAL A 354 -12.97 -5.02 23.85
N HIS A 355 -11.71 -4.98 23.42
CA HIS A 355 -10.60 -5.66 24.08
C HIS A 355 -10.07 -4.84 25.25
N THR A 356 -10.02 -5.46 26.43
CA THR A 356 -9.45 -4.83 27.64
C THR A 356 -7.93 -4.99 27.73
N SER A 357 -7.34 -5.82 26.88
CA SER A 357 -5.90 -5.97 26.74
C SER A 357 -5.49 -5.97 25.27
N LEU A 358 -4.46 -5.17 24.96
CA LEU A 358 -3.91 -5.03 23.62
C LEU A 358 -2.41 -5.27 23.63
N GLU A 359 -1.90 -5.82 22.53
CA GLU A 359 -0.48 -5.96 22.23
C GLU A 359 -0.06 -4.85 21.26
N LEU A 360 0.58 -3.81 21.78
CA LEU A 360 1.06 -2.66 21.01
C LEU A 360 2.54 -2.84 20.63
N PRO A 361 2.90 -2.84 19.34
CA PRO A 361 4.29 -2.76 18.93
C PRO A 361 4.90 -1.41 19.34
N VAL A 362 6.07 -1.47 19.99
CA VAL A 362 6.83 -0.29 20.42
C VAL A 362 8.29 -0.48 20.06
N GLU A 363 8.98 0.60 19.67
CA GLU A 363 10.32 0.49 19.08
C GLU A 363 11.39 0.00 20.08
N TRP A 364 11.26 0.39 21.34
CA TRP A 364 12.23 0.08 22.39
C TRP A 364 12.10 -1.35 22.96
N ARG A 365 11.28 -2.22 22.35
CA ARG A 365 11.11 -3.61 22.78
C ARG A 365 11.08 -4.56 21.60
N ASP A 366 11.68 -5.73 21.80
CA ASP A 366 11.59 -6.85 20.84
C ASP A 366 10.24 -7.58 20.88
N THR A 367 9.38 -7.27 21.85
CA THR A 367 8.04 -7.86 21.99
C THR A 367 7.01 -6.76 22.15
N PRO A 368 5.77 -6.93 21.65
CA PRO A 368 4.69 -5.99 21.89
C PRO A 368 4.50 -5.67 23.38
N LEU A 369 4.22 -4.42 23.67
CA LEU A 369 3.83 -3.94 24.98
C LEU A 369 2.39 -4.35 25.25
N ALA A 370 2.19 -5.14 26.31
CA ALA A 370 0.85 -5.44 26.80
C ALA A 370 0.25 -4.21 27.50
N LEU A 371 -0.85 -3.72 26.94
CA LEU A 371 -1.60 -2.59 27.45
C LEU A 371 -2.88 -3.07 28.12
N ARG A 372 -3.31 -2.32 29.14
CA ARG A 372 -4.66 -2.44 29.70
C ARG A 372 -5.48 -1.25 29.22
N VAL A 373 -6.59 -1.54 28.57
CA VAL A 373 -7.49 -0.54 27.98
C VAL A 373 -8.81 -0.56 28.75
N ARG A 374 -9.33 0.64 29.05
CA ARG A 374 -10.62 0.82 29.70
C ARG A 374 -11.45 1.78 28.88
N ASN A 375 -12.62 1.33 28.39
CA ASN A 375 -13.50 2.11 27.51
C ASN A 375 -12.74 2.72 26.31
N GLY A 376 -11.88 1.92 25.68
CA GLY A 376 -11.04 2.39 24.57
C GLY A 376 -9.97 3.40 24.96
N ARG A 377 -9.66 3.62 26.24
CA ARG A 377 -8.63 4.58 26.68
C ARG A 377 -7.52 3.92 27.48
N PHE A 378 -6.31 4.44 27.32
CA PHE A 378 -5.14 4.05 28.12
C PHE A 378 -4.10 5.18 28.19
N SER A 379 -3.15 5.03 29.11
CA SER A 379 -1.96 5.86 29.21
C SER A 379 -0.73 5.05 28.88
N LEU A 380 0.20 5.66 28.15
CA LEU A 380 1.47 5.06 27.77
C LEU A 380 2.61 5.95 28.25
N ARG A 381 3.63 5.36 28.86
CA ARG A 381 4.83 6.06 29.28
C ARG A 381 5.96 5.80 28.30
N ILE A 382 6.50 6.86 27.70
CA ILE A 382 7.73 6.76 26.90
C ILE A 382 8.89 6.42 27.86
N PRO A 383 9.71 5.41 27.56
CA PRO A 383 10.88 5.12 28.40
C PRO A 383 11.90 6.25 28.30
N SER A 384 12.53 6.57 29.42
CA SER A 384 13.75 7.38 29.39
C SER A 384 14.87 6.60 28.69
N PRO A 385 15.75 7.27 27.93
CA PRO A 385 16.93 6.66 27.31
C PRO A 385 17.80 5.89 28.31
#